data_AF-A0A645A6Q9-F1
#
_entry.id   AF-A0A645A6Q9-F1
#
_cell.length_a   1.000
_cell.length_b   1.000
_cell.length_c   1.000
_cell.angle_alpha   90.00
_cell.angle_beta   90.00
_cell.angle_gamma   90.00
#
_symmetry.space_group_name_H-M   'P 1'
#
loop_
_entity.id
_entity.type
_entity.pdbx_description
1 polymer ?
#
loop_
_entity_poly.entity_id
_entity_poly.type
_entity_poly.pdbx_seq_one_letter_code
_entity_poly.pdbx_strand_id
1 'polypeptide(L)'
;MLHNMHCHTCYSYNGYGYAPAYIAYLAKKSGWLAAGIIDFDVLDAVNEFRESAEELDLNYSCGIETRVFVKELADVAINSPGEPGIAYHLGLGFDTEEIPPCVSDFSKDMRAQASGRISRIIDLVNTVLDPVRLDFEADVAVLTPSGNATERHLCRAYREKAEQLFSKANALVDFWSGKLGIPVEDAEKVLADPVKLEAKIRSKTMKKGGAGYIAPAPDTFPPLEAFNQFIQACGAIPTIAWLNGLSKGEADVDRLLDLHMEKGAAMLNIIPDRNCFPEDPRRTARHVAELDRVIAACIERDLPIVIGTEMNAPGLKHVDDLGNEALRKHTDTFVTGARILSGHTLFAKLNRGYLSEWARRELPDRGKRNVFYARLGECLTPARFESVREWPAEAGKVKNILDGIEPIA
;
A
#
# COMPACT_ATOMS: atom_id res chain seq x y z
N MET A 1 -0.20 18.08 -11.13
CA MET A 1 -0.93 16.89 -11.58
C MET A 1 -1.19 16.01 -10.36
N LEU A 2 -2.44 15.98 -9.87
CA LEU A 2 -2.80 15.16 -8.70
C LEU A 2 -2.77 13.68 -9.08
N HIS A 3 -2.33 12.82 -8.17
CA HIS A 3 -2.32 11.37 -8.33
C HIS A 3 -2.28 10.72 -6.96
N ASN A 4 -2.65 9.44 -6.90
CA ASN A 4 -2.46 8.61 -5.72
C ASN A 4 -2.16 7.18 -6.16
N MET A 5 -0.90 6.77 -6.05
CA MET A 5 -0.43 5.45 -6.49
C MET A 5 -0.48 4.39 -5.38
N HIS A 6 -1.00 4.74 -4.20
CA HIS A 6 -1.13 3.83 -3.07
C HIS A 6 -2.49 4.04 -2.37
N CYS A 7 -3.50 3.30 -2.83
CA CYS A 7 -4.81 3.18 -2.18
C CYS A 7 -5.09 1.72 -1.83
N HIS A 8 -5.45 1.41 -0.59
CA HIS A 8 -6.09 0.12 -0.30
C HIS A 8 -7.55 0.13 -0.77
N THR A 9 -8.13 -1.04 -0.97
CA THR A 9 -9.54 -1.21 -1.35
C THR A 9 -10.31 -1.97 -0.26
N CYS A 10 -11.58 -2.26 -0.52
CA CYS A 10 -12.38 -3.12 0.37
C CYS A 10 -11.90 -4.58 0.44
N TYR A 11 -11.05 -5.05 -0.49
CA TYR A 11 -10.47 -6.41 -0.50
C TYR A 11 -9.33 -6.61 0.51
N SER A 12 -8.78 -5.52 1.04
CA SER A 12 -8.10 -5.55 2.32
C SER A 12 -8.84 -4.61 3.25
N TYR A 13 -8.37 -3.38 3.49
CA TYR A 13 -9.11 -2.38 4.24
C TYR A 13 -8.95 -0.98 3.64
N ASN A 14 -10.07 -0.36 3.31
CA ASN A 14 -10.15 1.06 2.96
C ASN A 14 -10.97 1.81 4.03
N GLY A 15 -10.45 2.93 4.54
CA GLY A 15 -11.06 3.75 5.59
C GLY A 15 -12.39 4.42 5.19
N TYR A 16 -12.69 4.44 3.89
CA TYR A 16 -13.95 4.91 3.31
C TYR A 16 -14.82 3.77 2.76
N GLY A 17 -14.34 2.52 2.82
CA GLY A 17 -15.02 1.37 2.25
C GLY A 17 -15.06 1.35 0.72
N TYR A 18 -14.13 2.05 0.05
CA TYR A 18 -14.15 2.12 -1.41
C TYR A 18 -13.80 0.78 -2.07
N ALA A 19 -14.65 0.37 -3.01
CA ALA A 19 -14.37 -0.70 -3.95
C ALA A 19 -13.37 -0.23 -5.02
N PRO A 20 -12.64 -1.16 -5.65
CA PRO A 20 -11.71 -0.85 -6.74
C PRO A 20 -12.34 0.03 -7.83
N ALA A 21 -13.52 -0.31 -8.34
CA ALA A 21 -14.22 0.47 -9.37
C ALA A 21 -14.52 1.92 -8.93
N TYR A 22 -14.82 2.13 -7.64
CA TYR A 22 -15.08 3.47 -7.10
C TYR A 22 -13.81 4.33 -7.10
N ILE A 23 -12.64 3.75 -6.79
CA ILE A 23 -11.37 4.49 -6.82
C ILE A 23 -11.05 4.94 -8.25
N ALA A 24 -11.27 4.07 -9.24
CA ALA A 24 -11.09 4.44 -10.66
C ALA A 24 -12.04 5.59 -11.07
N TYR A 25 -13.32 5.49 -10.70
CA TYR A 25 -14.30 6.56 -10.90
C TYR A 25 -13.88 7.87 -10.23
N LEU A 26 -13.47 7.82 -8.96
CA LEU A 26 -13.04 8.98 -8.18
C LEU A 26 -11.86 9.68 -8.87
N ALA A 27 -10.84 8.91 -9.23
CA ALA A 27 -9.66 9.43 -9.91
C ALA A 27 -10.02 10.11 -11.23
N LYS A 28 -10.86 9.47 -12.06
CA LYS A 28 -11.32 10.04 -13.33
C LYS A 28 -12.11 11.33 -13.11
N LYS A 29 -13.09 11.30 -12.21
CA LYS A 29 -13.95 12.45 -11.87
C LYS A 29 -13.14 13.63 -11.33
N SER A 30 -12.10 13.35 -10.55
CA SER A 30 -11.24 14.36 -9.95
C SER A 30 -10.08 14.80 -10.84
N GLY A 31 -9.99 14.29 -12.08
CA GLY A 31 -8.93 14.67 -13.02
C GLY A 31 -7.53 14.28 -12.56
N TRP A 32 -7.40 13.13 -11.90
CA TRP A 32 -6.09 12.63 -11.49
C TRP A 32 -5.31 12.16 -12.71
N LEU A 33 -3.99 12.38 -12.68
CA LEU A 33 -3.06 11.85 -13.67
C LEU A 33 -3.06 10.33 -13.69
N ALA A 34 -3.05 9.72 -12.50
CA ALA A 34 -3.07 8.28 -12.33
C ALA A 34 -3.58 7.88 -10.93
N ALA A 35 -4.03 6.63 -10.81
CA ALA A 35 -4.38 6.03 -9.53
C ALA A 35 -3.80 4.61 -9.40
N GLY A 36 -3.41 4.22 -8.19
CA GLY A 36 -2.90 2.90 -7.90
C GLY A 36 -3.60 2.25 -6.71
N ILE A 37 -3.97 0.98 -6.85
CA ILE A 37 -4.45 0.17 -5.73
C ILE A 37 -3.36 -0.75 -5.21
N ILE A 38 -3.30 -0.95 -3.90
CA ILE A 38 -2.34 -1.80 -3.22
C ILE A 38 -3.04 -2.42 -2.02
N ASP A 39 -3.43 -3.69 -2.12
CA ASP A 39 -4.11 -4.38 -1.01
C ASP A 39 -3.14 -5.22 -0.18
N PHE A 40 -3.47 -5.40 1.11
CA PHE A 40 -2.65 -6.22 1.99
C PHE A 40 -2.76 -7.70 1.65
N ASP A 41 -1.62 -8.38 1.46
CA ASP A 41 -1.49 -9.84 1.35
C ASP A 41 -2.27 -10.48 0.16
N VAL A 42 -2.93 -9.72 -0.71
CA VAL A 42 -3.78 -10.24 -1.79
C VAL A 42 -3.77 -9.42 -3.08
N LEU A 43 -4.22 -10.03 -4.18
CA LEU A 43 -4.39 -9.41 -5.50
C LEU A 43 -5.85 -9.47 -6.02
N ASP A 44 -6.82 -9.85 -5.20
CA ASP A 44 -8.24 -10.05 -5.61
C ASP A 44 -8.88 -8.79 -6.25
N ALA A 45 -8.35 -7.61 -5.98
CA ALA A 45 -8.85 -6.34 -6.52
C ALA A 45 -8.31 -5.98 -7.91
N VAL A 46 -7.29 -6.70 -8.40
CA VAL A 46 -6.51 -6.29 -9.60
C VAL A 46 -7.40 -6.19 -10.83
N ASN A 47 -8.19 -7.24 -11.11
CA ASN A 47 -9.02 -7.28 -12.32
C ASN A 47 -10.12 -6.23 -12.29
N GLU A 48 -10.84 -6.10 -11.18
CA GLU A 48 -11.90 -5.08 -11.03
C GLU A 48 -11.35 -3.66 -11.23
N PHE A 49 -10.20 -3.34 -10.61
CA PHE A 49 -9.59 -2.02 -10.77
C PHE A 49 -9.11 -1.78 -12.19
N ARG A 50 -8.39 -2.75 -12.76
CA ARG A 50 -7.83 -2.66 -14.11
C ARG A 50 -8.93 -2.40 -15.12
N GLU A 51 -9.97 -3.24 -15.13
CA GLU A 51 -11.08 -3.14 -16.08
C GLU A 51 -11.80 -1.79 -15.95
N SER A 52 -12.05 -1.34 -14.72
CA SER A 52 -12.66 -0.03 -14.46
C SER A 52 -11.78 1.13 -14.91
N ALA A 53 -10.46 1.06 -14.68
CA ALA A 53 -9.53 2.09 -15.09
C ALA A 53 -9.38 2.17 -16.61
N GLU A 54 -9.36 1.02 -17.29
CA GLU A 54 -9.30 0.92 -18.75
C GLU A 54 -10.57 1.46 -19.41
N GLU A 55 -11.75 1.11 -18.89
CA GLU A 55 -13.03 1.65 -19.37
C GLU A 55 -13.11 3.17 -19.20
N LEU A 56 -12.55 3.69 -18.11
CA LEU A 56 -12.51 5.13 -17.82
C LEU A 56 -11.35 5.86 -18.49
N ASP A 57 -10.49 5.16 -19.24
CA ASP A 57 -9.26 5.70 -19.82
C ASP A 57 -8.41 6.47 -18.79
N LEU A 58 -8.17 5.83 -17.65
CA LEU A 58 -7.39 6.31 -16.53
C LEU A 58 -6.05 5.58 -16.48
N ASN A 59 -4.94 6.30 -16.33
CA ASN A 59 -3.65 5.65 -16.08
C ASN A 59 -3.61 5.03 -14.69
N TYR A 60 -3.12 3.79 -14.60
CA TYR A 60 -3.30 2.98 -13.41
C TYR A 60 -2.11 2.07 -13.08
N SER A 61 -2.14 1.55 -11.86
CA SER A 61 -1.31 0.44 -11.41
C SER A 61 -2.03 -0.38 -10.36
N CYS A 62 -1.82 -1.69 -10.35
CA CYS A 62 -2.24 -2.54 -9.25
C CYS A 62 -1.02 -3.04 -8.48
N GLY A 63 -1.20 -3.39 -7.21
CA GLY A 63 -0.13 -3.72 -6.31
C GLY A 63 -0.60 -4.56 -5.13
N ILE A 64 0.40 -5.03 -4.40
CA ILE A 64 0.24 -5.78 -3.17
C ILE A 64 1.21 -5.24 -2.14
N GLU A 65 0.78 -5.15 -0.90
CA GLU A 65 1.63 -4.82 0.24
C GLU A 65 1.60 -5.97 1.24
N THR A 66 2.77 -6.34 1.76
CA THR A 66 2.87 -7.28 2.87
C THR A 66 3.97 -6.85 3.82
N ARG A 67 4.10 -7.57 4.94
CA ARG A 67 5.28 -7.50 5.79
C ARG A 67 6.22 -8.63 5.43
N VAL A 68 7.51 -8.31 5.37
CA VAL A 68 8.60 -9.24 5.10
C VAL A 68 9.63 -9.21 6.22
N PHE A 69 10.39 -10.29 6.35
CA PHE A 69 11.57 -10.34 7.20
C PHE A 69 12.83 -9.96 6.41
N VAL A 70 13.57 -8.96 6.91
CA VAL A 70 14.83 -8.46 6.34
C VAL A 70 15.97 -8.89 7.27
N LYS A 71 16.66 -9.97 6.88
CA LYS A 71 17.68 -10.63 7.70
C LYS A 71 18.83 -9.68 8.11
N GLU A 72 19.25 -8.81 7.19
CA GLU A 72 20.37 -7.88 7.38
C GLU A 72 20.06 -6.73 8.34
N LEU A 73 18.78 -6.57 8.73
CA LEU A 73 18.27 -5.56 9.65
C LEU A 73 17.49 -6.20 10.81
N ALA A 74 17.75 -7.47 11.11
CA ALA A 74 17.00 -8.27 12.09
C ALA A 74 16.99 -7.69 13.52
N ASP A 75 17.97 -6.87 13.88
CA ASP A 75 18.14 -6.28 15.22
C ASP A 75 17.58 -4.85 15.34
N VAL A 76 17.07 -4.27 14.26
CA VAL A 76 16.58 -2.89 14.23
C VAL A 76 15.19 -2.78 13.65
N ALA A 77 14.38 -1.85 14.19
CA ALA A 77 13.11 -1.49 13.57
C ALA A 77 13.38 -0.71 12.26
N ILE A 78 12.60 -1.03 11.23
CA ILE A 78 12.69 -0.45 9.88
C ILE A 78 11.48 0.47 9.67
N ASN A 79 10.54 0.10 8.82
CA ASN A 79 9.31 0.84 8.57
C ASN A 79 8.08 0.23 9.29
N SER A 80 8.27 -0.88 10.03
CA SER A 80 7.30 -1.41 10.99
C SER A 80 7.70 -1.04 12.43
N PRO A 81 7.04 -0.03 13.04
CA PRO A 81 7.47 0.51 14.33
C PRO A 81 7.44 -0.52 15.46
N GLY A 82 8.59 -0.73 16.10
CA GLY A 82 8.72 -1.63 17.26
C GLY A 82 8.85 -3.11 16.89
N GLU A 83 9.05 -3.43 15.61
CA GLU A 83 9.18 -4.78 15.07
C GLU A 83 10.55 -4.94 14.39
N PRO A 84 11.62 -5.33 15.12
CA PRO A 84 12.94 -5.51 14.54
C PRO A 84 12.96 -6.52 13.39
N GLY A 85 13.66 -6.19 12.31
CA GLY A 85 13.76 -7.03 11.12
C GLY A 85 12.51 -7.10 10.25
N ILE A 86 11.39 -6.49 10.65
CA ILE A 86 10.16 -6.51 9.87
C ILE A 86 10.02 -5.22 9.08
N ALA A 87 9.75 -5.36 7.79
CA ALA A 87 9.44 -4.26 6.90
C ALA A 87 8.14 -4.49 6.14
N TYR A 88 7.29 -3.48 6.04
CA TYR A 88 6.36 -3.35 4.93
C TYR A 88 7.15 -3.30 3.61
N HIS A 89 6.71 -4.08 2.63
CA HIS A 89 7.29 -4.16 1.29
C HIS A 89 6.18 -4.34 0.27
N LEU A 90 6.38 -3.81 -0.93
CA LEU A 90 5.32 -3.79 -1.94
C LEU A 90 5.79 -4.45 -3.24
N GLY A 91 4.84 -4.98 -3.99
CA GLY A 91 4.98 -5.19 -5.42
C GLY A 91 4.03 -4.26 -6.16
N LEU A 92 4.49 -3.60 -7.23
CA LEU A 92 3.68 -2.66 -8.01
C LEU A 92 3.73 -2.99 -9.51
N GLY A 93 2.62 -2.75 -10.21
CA GLY A 93 2.52 -2.92 -11.66
C GLY A 93 2.00 -4.27 -12.11
N PHE A 94 1.18 -4.93 -11.29
CA PHE A 94 0.48 -6.15 -11.70
C PHE A 94 -0.59 -5.81 -12.75
N ASP A 95 -0.63 -6.58 -13.83
CA ASP A 95 -1.62 -6.46 -14.90
C ASP A 95 -2.73 -7.53 -14.83
N THR A 96 -2.58 -8.52 -13.93
CA THR A 96 -3.57 -9.57 -13.68
C THR A 96 -3.52 -10.05 -12.23
N GLU A 97 -4.63 -10.59 -11.74
CA GLU A 97 -4.67 -11.32 -10.46
C GLU A 97 -4.16 -12.77 -10.59
N GLU A 98 -4.00 -13.25 -11.84
CA GLU A 98 -3.53 -14.60 -12.11
C GLU A 98 -2.08 -14.79 -11.65
N ILE A 99 -1.88 -15.72 -10.70
CA ILE A 99 -0.56 -16.05 -10.18
C ILE A 99 0.08 -17.14 -11.06
N PRO A 100 1.32 -16.94 -11.56
CA PRO A 100 2.03 -17.97 -12.29
C PRO A 100 2.16 -19.27 -11.48
N PRO A 101 2.02 -20.45 -12.12
CA PRO A 101 2.08 -21.73 -11.40
C PRO A 101 3.34 -21.93 -10.56
N CYS A 102 4.48 -21.38 -10.98
CA CYS A 102 5.75 -21.50 -10.27
C CYS A 102 5.80 -20.78 -8.91
N VAL A 103 4.88 -19.86 -8.64
CA VAL A 103 4.81 -19.09 -7.39
C VAL A 103 3.41 -19.10 -6.74
N SER A 104 2.52 -19.97 -7.24
CA SER A 104 1.14 -20.12 -6.72
C SER A 104 1.10 -20.51 -5.25
N ASP A 105 1.98 -21.43 -4.83
CA ASP A 105 1.98 -21.93 -3.46
C ASP A 105 2.46 -20.85 -2.46
N PHE A 106 3.41 -20.00 -2.87
CA PHE A 106 3.83 -18.85 -2.05
C PHE A 106 2.65 -17.89 -1.79
N SER A 107 1.82 -17.60 -2.79
CA SER A 107 0.63 -16.75 -2.64
C SER A 107 -0.41 -17.39 -1.70
N LYS A 108 -0.66 -18.70 -1.82
CA LYS A 108 -1.57 -19.43 -0.93
C LYS A 108 -1.07 -19.42 0.51
N ASP A 109 0.21 -19.65 0.73
CA ASP A 109 0.83 -19.64 2.05
C ASP A 109 0.74 -18.26 2.70
N MET A 110 0.99 -17.19 1.95
CA MET A 110 0.85 -15.82 2.43
C MET A 110 -0.59 -15.52 2.89
N ARG A 111 -1.60 -15.92 2.10
CA ARG A 111 -3.01 -15.78 2.48
C ARG A 111 -3.35 -16.61 3.72
N ALA A 112 -2.92 -17.87 3.77
CA ALA A 112 -3.16 -18.74 4.91
C ALA A 112 -2.52 -18.20 6.21
N GLN A 113 -1.31 -17.66 6.11
CA GLN A 113 -0.65 -16.98 7.23
C GLN A 113 -1.43 -15.75 7.68
N ALA A 114 -1.95 -14.94 6.74
CA ALA A 114 -2.74 -13.76 7.05
C ALA A 114 -4.03 -14.10 7.81
N SER A 115 -4.85 -15.02 7.28
CA SER A 115 -6.08 -15.47 7.93
C SER A 115 -5.80 -16.17 9.26
N GLY A 116 -4.72 -16.97 9.34
CA GLY A 116 -4.28 -17.62 10.57
C GLY A 116 -3.88 -16.63 11.67
N ARG A 117 -3.23 -15.50 11.33
CA ARG A 117 -2.94 -14.43 12.29
C ARG A 117 -4.23 -13.80 12.83
N ILE A 118 -5.19 -13.49 11.95
CA ILE A 118 -6.46 -12.89 12.36
C ILE A 118 -7.25 -13.82 13.29
N SER A 119 -7.32 -15.10 12.95
CA SER A 119 -7.99 -16.11 13.80
C SER A 119 -7.37 -16.19 15.20
N ARG A 120 -6.03 -16.22 15.30
CA ARG A 120 -5.34 -16.19 16.58
C ARG A 120 -5.61 -14.92 17.40
N ILE A 121 -5.71 -13.76 16.73
CA ILE A 121 -6.06 -12.51 17.41
C ILE A 121 -7.48 -12.59 17.97
N ILE A 122 -8.45 -13.14 17.21
CA ILE A 122 -9.82 -13.35 17.68
C ILE A 122 -9.82 -14.22 18.94
N ASP A 123 -9.13 -15.35 18.93
CA ASP A 123 -9.06 -16.26 20.09
C ASP A 123 -8.59 -15.54 21.34
N LEU A 124 -7.53 -14.75 21.24
CA LEU A 124 -6.96 -13.99 22.34
C LEU A 124 -7.90 -12.86 22.80
N VAL A 125 -8.42 -12.06 21.86
CA VAL A 125 -9.22 -10.88 22.18
C VAL A 125 -10.61 -11.27 22.71
N ASN A 126 -11.19 -12.38 22.25
CA ASN A 126 -12.45 -12.92 22.78
C ASN A 126 -12.35 -13.20 24.30
N THR A 127 -11.19 -13.62 24.81
CA THR A 127 -11.03 -13.87 26.25
C THR A 127 -11.17 -12.60 27.10
N VAL A 128 -10.71 -11.46 26.58
CA VAL A 128 -10.75 -10.19 27.31
C VAL A 128 -12.01 -9.39 27.04
N LEU A 129 -12.65 -9.57 25.88
CA LEU A 129 -13.89 -8.86 25.51
C LEU A 129 -15.18 -9.63 25.84
N ASP A 130 -15.10 -10.77 26.52
CA ASP A 130 -16.28 -11.52 26.98
C ASP A 130 -17.27 -10.60 27.75
N PRO A 131 -18.59 -10.66 27.47
CA PRO A 131 -19.29 -11.67 26.64
C PRO A 131 -19.31 -11.39 25.13
N VAL A 132 -18.67 -10.32 24.63
CA VAL A 132 -18.61 -10.01 23.19
C VAL A 132 -17.55 -10.88 22.53
N ARG A 133 -18.00 -11.88 21.77
CA ARG A 133 -17.13 -12.85 21.09
C ARG A 133 -17.40 -12.83 19.59
N LEU A 134 -16.34 -12.88 18.81
CA LEU A 134 -16.40 -13.02 17.35
C LEU A 134 -16.15 -14.46 16.93
N ASP A 135 -16.88 -14.87 15.90
CA ASP A 135 -16.56 -15.99 15.03
C ASP A 135 -15.95 -15.46 13.73
N PHE A 136 -14.85 -16.05 13.25
CA PHE A 136 -14.15 -15.54 12.07
C PHE A 136 -15.04 -15.56 10.82
N GLU A 137 -15.70 -16.69 10.54
CA GLU A 137 -16.49 -16.85 9.32
C GLU A 137 -17.77 -16.02 9.37
N ALA A 138 -18.50 -16.07 10.48
CA ALA A 138 -19.81 -15.43 10.59
C ALA A 138 -19.73 -13.92 10.81
N ASP A 139 -18.72 -13.43 11.55
CA ASP A 139 -18.67 -12.03 11.99
C ASP A 139 -17.59 -11.20 11.27
N VAL A 140 -16.55 -11.83 10.70
CA VAL A 140 -15.35 -11.11 10.23
C VAL A 140 -15.11 -11.27 8.73
N ALA A 141 -15.09 -12.51 8.22
CA ALA A 141 -14.82 -12.79 6.81
C ALA A 141 -15.85 -12.10 5.89
N VAL A 142 -17.09 -11.95 6.35
CA VAL A 142 -18.18 -11.24 5.65
C VAL A 142 -17.96 -9.73 5.48
N LEU A 143 -17.01 -9.13 6.20
CA LEU A 143 -16.77 -7.69 6.17
C LEU A 143 -15.86 -7.23 5.03
N THR A 144 -15.26 -8.16 4.29
CA THR A 144 -14.36 -7.88 3.17
C THR A 144 -14.57 -8.93 2.08
N PRO A 145 -14.56 -8.54 0.79
CA PRO A 145 -14.57 -9.52 -0.29
C PRO A 145 -13.40 -10.51 -0.16
N SER A 146 -13.62 -11.76 -0.56
CA SER A 146 -12.63 -12.85 -0.47
C SER A 146 -12.08 -13.16 0.93
N GLY A 147 -12.66 -12.61 2.00
CA GLY A 147 -12.36 -12.97 3.40
C GLY A 147 -10.99 -12.52 3.92
N ASN A 148 -10.31 -11.59 3.24
CA ASN A 148 -8.98 -11.11 3.62
C ASN A 148 -9.03 -10.02 4.72
N ALA A 149 -9.52 -10.41 5.89
CA ALA A 149 -9.74 -9.50 6.99
C ALA A 149 -8.43 -8.98 7.61
N THR A 150 -8.53 -7.85 8.29
CA THR A 150 -7.43 -7.17 8.98
C THR A 150 -7.85 -6.84 10.41
N GLU A 151 -6.90 -6.40 11.25
CA GLU A 151 -7.19 -5.91 12.62
C GLU A 151 -8.32 -4.88 12.64
N ARG A 152 -8.46 -4.06 11.59
CA ARG A 152 -9.49 -3.01 11.54
C ARG A 152 -10.89 -3.58 11.35
N HIS A 153 -11.04 -4.70 10.64
CA HIS A 153 -12.32 -5.42 10.55
C HIS A 153 -12.70 -6.00 11.91
N LEU A 154 -11.73 -6.52 12.68
CA LEU A 154 -11.99 -7.01 14.02
C LEU A 154 -12.54 -5.92 14.93
N CYS A 155 -11.97 -4.71 14.88
CA CYS A 155 -12.47 -3.59 15.67
C CYS A 155 -13.92 -3.25 15.35
N ARG A 156 -14.25 -3.18 14.04
CA ARG A 156 -15.62 -2.97 13.56
C ARG A 156 -16.55 -4.09 14.03
N ALA A 157 -16.15 -5.34 13.84
CA ALA A 157 -16.94 -6.50 14.24
C ALA A 157 -17.20 -6.53 15.75
N TYR A 158 -16.19 -6.28 16.59
CA TYR A 158 -16.36 -6.21 18.04
C TYR A 158 -17.32 -5.09 18.46
N ARG A 159 -17.22 -3.91 17.82
CA ARG A 159 -18.16 -2.81 18.05
C ARG A 159 -19.59 -3.23 17.71
N GLU A 160 -19.83 -3.71 16.49
CA GLU A 160 -21.15 -4.09 16.01
C GLU A 160 -21.76 -5.24 16.82
N LYS A 161 -20.96 -6.23 17.21
CA LYS A 161 -21.39 -7.35 18.05
C LYS A 161 -21.79 -6.90 19.46
N ALA A 162 -21.06 -5.94 20.04
CA ALA A 162 -21.42 -5.37 21.33
C ALA A 162 -22.74 -4.59 21.25
N GLU A 163 -22.93 -3.77 20.21
CA GLU A 163 -24.17 -3.03 19.97
C GLU A 163 -25.39 -3.95 19.84
N GLN A 164 -25.21 -5.13 19.23
CA GLN A 164 -26.27 -6.15 19.13
C GLN A 164 -26.56 -6.85 20.47
N LEU A 165 -25.54 -7.09 21.29
CA LEU A 165 -25.67 -7.82 22.55
C LEU A 165 -26.28 -6.96 23.67
N PHE A 166 -25.96 -5.66 23.71
CA PHE A 166 -26.38 -4.75 24.76
C PHE A 166 -27.52 -3.83 24.30
N SER A 167 -28.76 -4.20 24.61
CA SER A 167 -29.96 -3.41 24.27
C SER A 167 -30.14 -2.12 25.09
N LYS A 168 -29.41 -1.96 26.20
CA LYS A 168 -29.46 -0.77 27.06
C LYS A 168 -28.16 0.04 26.90
N ALA A 169 -28.29 1.33 26.55
CA ALA A 169 -27.16 2.23 26.35
C ALA A 169 -26.17 2.24 27.53
N ASN A 170 -26.67 2.35 28.77
CA ASN A 170 -25.80 2.38 29.96
C ASN A 170 -24.99 1.08 30.12
N ALA A 171 -25.56 -0.08 29.78
CA ALA A 171 -24.84 -1.35 29.88
C ALA A 171 -23.71 -1.45 28.84
N LEU A 172 -23.92 -0.90 27.64
CA LEU A 172 -22.89 -0.80 26.61
C LEU A 172 -21.76 0.16 27.01
N VAL A 173 -22.11 1.30 27.61
CA VAL A 173 -21.14 2.26 28.16
C VAL A 173 -20.31 1.61 29.26
N ASP A 174 -20.95 0.96 30.24
CA ASP A 174 -20.26 0.29 31.35
C ASP A 174 -19.33 -0.82 30.84
N PHE A 175 -19.79 -1.60 29.86
CA PHE A 175 -18.97 -2.63 29.22
C PHE A 175 -17.70 -2.04 28.60
N TRP A 176 -17.83 -1.04 27.71
CA TRP A 176 -16.66 -0.46 27.05
C TRP A 176 -15.76 0.33 28.00
N SER A 177 -16.35 1.04 28.97
CA SER A 177 -15.63 1.71 30.04
C SER A 177 -14.72 0.72 30.79
N GLY A 178 -15.29 -0.41 31.22
CA GLY A 178 -14.56 -1.46 31.92
C GLY A 178 -13.50 -2.14 31.07
N LYS A 179 -13.83 -2.54 29.83
CA LYS A 179 -12.91 -3.27 28.95
C LYS A 179 -11.77 -2.42 28.41
N LEU A 180 -12.03 -1.14 28.13
CA LEU A 180 -11.03 -0.24 27.54
C LEU A 180 -10.33 0.65 28.58
N GLY A 181 -10.76 0.59 29.84
CA GLY A 181 -10.25 1.40 30.94
C GLY A 181 -10.44 2.89 30.69
N ILE A 182 -11.64 3.27 30.25
CA ILE A 182 -12.01 4.67 29.97
C ILE A 182 -13.03 5.09 31.05
N PRO A 183 -12.89 6.27 31.68
CA PRO A 183 -13.94 6.79 32.57
C PRO A 183 -15.31 6.81 31.88
N VAL A 184 -16.38 6.52 32.61
CA VAL A 184 -17.75 6.44 32.05
C VAL A 184 -18.15 7.72 31.31
N GLU A 185 -17.81 8.88 31.87
CA GLU A 185 -18.06 10.21 31.29
C GLU A 185 -17.38 10.46 29.93
N ASP A 186 -16.26 9.76 29.67
CA ASP A 186 -15.55 9.82 28.40
C ASP A 186 -15.98 8.69 27.46
N ALA A 187 -16.42 7.55 28.01
CA ALA A 187 -16.92 6.41 27.23
C ALA A 187 -18.13 6.81 26.38
N GLU A 188 -19.08 7.59 26.90
CA GLU A 188 -20.22 8.09 26.12
C GLU A 188 -19.80 8.85 24.86
N LYS A 189 -18.80 9.73 24.98
CA LYS A 189 -18.27 10.51 23.84
C LYS A 189 -17.54 9.64 22.84
N VAL A 190 -16.81 8.62 23.32
CA VAL A 190 -16.11 7.66 22.46
C VAL A 190 -17.09 6.76 21.71
N LEU A 191 -18.16 6.31 22.37
CA LEU A 191 -19.19 5.45 21.78
C LEU A 191 -20.02 6.17 20.71
N ALA A 192 -20.19 7.49 20.84
CA ALA A 192 -20.85 8.31 19.84
C ALA A 192 -20.05 8.45 18.53
N ASP A 193 -18.79 8.02 18.52
CA ASP A 193 -17.87 8.12 17.38
C ASP A 193 -17.26 6.74 17.07
N PRO A 194 -17.85 5.98 16.12
CA PRO A 194 -17.40 4.64 15.77
C PRO A 194 -15.90 4.57 15.45
N VAL A 195 -15.34 5.59 14.81
CA VAL A 195 -13.92 5.64 14.44
C VAL A 195 -13.05 5.73 15.69
N LYS A 196 -13.41 6.57 16.66
CA LYS A 196 -12.69 6.67 17.93
C LYS A 196 -12.81 5.38 18.74
N LEU A 197 -13.99 4.78 18.81
CA LEU A 197 -14.19 3.53 19.52
C LEU A 197 -13.36 2.39 18.91
N GLU A 198 -13.41 2.21 17.59
CA GLU A 198 -12.65 1.17 16.88
C GLU A 198 -11.13 1.36 17.02
N ALA A 199 -10.65 2.62 16.94
CA ALA A 199 -9.25 2.95 17.20
C ALA A 199 -8.85 2.62 18.65
N LYS A 200 -9.74 2.87 19.61
CA LYS A 200 -9.51 2.60 21.02
C LYS A 200 -9.50 1.10 21.31
N ILE A 201 -10.43 0.33 20.74
CA ILE A 201 -10.44 -1.15 20.77
C ILE A 201 -9.07 -1.64 20.30
N ARG A 202 -8.65 -1.26 19.09
CA ARG A 202 -7.34 -1.66 18.52
C ARG A 202 -6.17 -1.35 19.45
N SER A 203 -6.12 -0.12 19.96
CA SER A 203 -5.03 0.35 20.81
C SER A 203 -4.92 -0.44 22.12
N LYS A 204 -6.05 -0.90 22.67
CA LYS A 204 -6.11 -1.60 23.96
C LYS A 204 -5.97 -3.11 23.81
N THR A 205 -6.44 -3.69 22.72
CA THR A 205 -6.49 -5.15 22.56
C THR A 205 -5.43 -5.69 21.63
N MET A 206 -5.03 -4.99 20.56
CA MET A 206 -4.22 -5.55 19.47
C MET A 206 -2.83 -4.93 19.33
N LYS A 207 -2.54 -3.82 20.00
CA LYS A 207 -1.20 -3.20 20.04
C LYS A 207 -0.38 -3.70 21.22
N LYS A 208 0.94 -3.46 21.18
CA LYS A 208 1.90 -3.90 22.19
C LYS A 208 1.36 -3.68 23.61
N GLY A 209 1.22 -4.77 24.37
CA GLY A 209 0.64 -4.80 25.72
C GLY A 209 -0.84 -5.21 25.80
N GLY A 210 -1.55 -5.26 24.67
CA GLY A 210 -2.90 -5.81 24.55
C GLY A 210 -2.91 -7.33 24.34
N ALA A 211 -4.03 -7.98 24.67
CA ALA A 211 -4.15 -9.44 24.66
C ALA A 211 -3.93 -10.09 23.28
N GLY A 212 -4.37 -9.42 22.21
CA GLY A 212 -4.20 -9.86 20.83
C GLY A 212 -2.89 -9.41 20.18
N TYR A 213 -1.96 -8.79 20.91
CA TYR A 213 -0.66 -8.45 20.36
C TYR A 213 0.20 -9.70 20.19
N ILE A 214 0.48 -10.05 18.94
CA ILE A 214 1.38 -11.13 18.58
C ILE A 214 2.69 -10.49 18.14
N ALA A 215 3.75 -10.67 18.93
CA ALA A 215 5.07 -10.19 18.55
C ALA A 215 5.52 -10.87 17.26
N PRO A 216 6.02 -10.13 16.26
CA PRO A 216 6.62 -10.73 15.09
C PRO A 216 7.81 -11.61 15.45
N ALA A 217 7.87 -12.77 14.82
CA ALA A 217 9.06 -13.59 14.76
C ALA A 217 9.54 -13.69 13.30
N PRO A 218 10.83 -14.02 13.06
CA PRO A 218 11.37 -14.16 11.70
C PRO A 218 10.62 -15.14 10.80
N ASP A 219 9.92 -16.12 11.37
CA ASP A 219 9.09 -17.11 10.68
C ASP A 219 7.61 -16.69 10.51
N THR A 220 7.24 -15.51 11.02
CA THR A 220 5.86 -14.98 10.94
C THR A 220 5.56 -14.33 9.59
N PHE A 221 6.60 -13.94 8.86
CA PHE A 221 6.53 -13.21 7.60
C PHE A 221 7.50 -13.82 6.58
N PRO A 222 7.18 -13.76 5.28
CA PRO A 222 8.09 -14.27 4.25
C PRO A 222 9.42 -13.50 4.25
N PRO A 223 10.55 -14.15 3.90
CA PRO A 223 11.80 -13.46 3.63
C PRO A 223 11.64 -12.44 2.48
N LEU A 224 12.34 -11.31 2.57
CA LEU A 224 12.35 -10.26 1.53
C LEU A 224 12.62 -10.84 0.13
N GLU A 225 13.61 -11.71 -0.01
CA GLU A 225 13.99 -12.29 -1.30
C GLU A 225 12.91 -13.18 -1.88
N ALA A 226 12.22 -13.97 -1.04
CA ALA A 226 11.14 -14.83 -1.49
C ALA A 226 9.96 -14.00 -2.01
N PHE A 227 9.64 -12.90 -1.33
CA PHE A 227 8.60 -11.98 -1.77
C PHE A 227 9.00 -11.24 -3.06
N ASN A 228 10.24 -10.80 -3.19
CA ASN A 228 10.73 -10.16 -4.42
C ASN A 228 10.73 -11.13 -5.61
N GLN A 229 11.06 -12.41 -5.39
CA GLN A 229 10.96 -13.45 -6.42
C GLN A 229 9.51 -13.67 -6.86
N PHE A 230 8.57 -13.70 -5.91
CA PHE A 230 7.13 -13.76 -6.22
C PHE A 230 6.70 -12.58 -7.09
N ILE A 231 7.04 -11.34 -6.69
CA ILE A 231 6.67 -10.12 -7.43
C ILE A 231 7.24 -10.14 -8.86
N GLN A 232 8.53 -10.50 -9.01
CA GLN A 232 9.18 -10.54 -10.33
C GLN A 232 8.62 -11.65 -11.22
N ALA A 233 8.27 -12.81 -10.65
CA ALA A 233 7.62 -13.89 -11.39
C ALA A 233 6.26 -13.47 -11.97
N CYS A 234 5.54 -12.60 -11.25
CA CYS A 234 4.30 -11.96 -11.72
C CYS A 234 4.52 -10.78 -12.68
N GLY A 235 5.76 -10.48 -13.08
CA GLY A 235 6.08 -9.38 -14.01
C GLY A 235 6.05 -7.98 -13.40
N ALA A 236 5.81 -7.86 -12.10
CA ALA A 236 5.70 -6.61 -11.35
C ALA A 236 7.06 -6.14 -10.78
N ILE A 237 7.08 -4.97 -10.14
CA ILE A 237 8.27 -4.30 -9.61
C ILE A 237 8.32 -4.42 -8.09
N PRO A 238 9.34 -5.09 -7.50
CA PRO A 238 9.56 -5.03 -6.06
C PRO A 238 9.91 -3.61 -5.63
N THR A 239 9.24 -3.14 -4.58
CA THR A 239 9.18 -1.73 -4.21
C THR A 239 9.40 -1.56 -2.71
N ILE A 240 10.34 -0.69 -2.37
CA ILE A 240 10.67 -0.33 -0.98
C ILE A 240 9.52 0.49 -0.40
N ALA A 241 9.01 0.14 0.77
CA ALA A 241 8.17 1.05 1.55
C ALA A 241 9.07 1.88 2.46
N TRP A 242 8.90 3.20 2.48
CA TRP A 242 9.61 4.07 3.41
C TRP A 242 8.62 4.82 4.30
N LEU A 243 8.86 4.80 5.62
CA LEU A 243 7.96 5.37 6.62
C LEU A 243 8.28 6.84 6.89
N ASN A 244 9.45 7.13 7.45
CA ASN A 244 9.82 8.51 7.83
C ASN A 244 11.32 8.76 8.07
N GLY A 245 12.19 7.77 7.93
CA GLY A 245 13.64 7.94 8.06
C GLY A 245 14.16 7.99 9.50
N LEU A 246 13.28 7.92 10.50
CA LEU A 246 13.66 8.12 11.90
C LEU A 246 13.97 6.82 12.65
N SER A 247 13.59 5.68 12.09
CA SER A 247 13.94 4.38 12.67
C SER A 247 15.42 4.09 12.44
N LYS A 248 16.01 3.19 13.25
CA LYS A 248 17.41 2.80 13.07
C LYS A 248 17.67 2.15 11.71
N GLY A 249 16.70 1.38 11.19
CA GLY A 249 16.80 0.73 9.89
C GLY A 249 16.69 1.69 8.71
N GLU A 250 15.96 2.81 8.86
CA GLU A 250 15.83 3.82 7.79
C GLU A 250 16.84 4.98 7.91
N ALA A 251 17.45 5.17 9.08
CA ALA A 251 18.36 6.29 9.34
C ALA A 251 19.64 6.25 8.50
N ASP A 252 20.04 5.08 8.01
CA ASP A 252 21.10 4.91 7.02
C ASP A 252 20.47 4.69 5.63
N VAL A 253 20.14 5.80 4.97
CA VAL A 253 19.42 5.82 3.70
C VAL A 253 20.18 5.06 2.61
N ASP A 254 21.49 5.27 2.49
CA ASP A 254 22.30 4.62 1.45
C ASP A 254 22.31 3.11 1.65
N ARG A 255 22.58 2.64 2.88
CA ARG A 255 22.53 1.21 3.19
C ARG A 255 21.15 0.61 2.95
N LEU A 256 20.08 1.32 3.32
CA LEU A 256 18.70 0.84 3.10
C LEU A 256 18.43 0.65 1.60
N LEU A 257 18.70 1.66 0.78
CA LEU A 257 18.44 1.62 -0.65
C LEU A 257 19.31 0.57 -1.34
N ASP A 258 20.62 0.55 -1.06
CA ASP A 258 21.56 -0.37 -1.70
C ASP A 258 21.21 -1.83 -1.36
N LEU A 259 20.88 -2.12 -0.09
CA LEU A 259 20.42 -3.44 0.33
C LEU A 259 19.19 -3.87 -0.45
N HIS A 260 18.12 -3.08 -0.45
CA HIS A 260 16.88 -3.47 -1.12
C HIS A 260 17.04 -3.59 -2.64
N MET A 261 17.85 -2.72 -3.26
CA MET A 261 18.16 -2.78 -4.69
C MET A 261 18.97 -4.01 -5.06
N GLU A 262 19.94 -4.41 -4.23
CA GLU A 262 20.67 -5.67 -4.38
C GLU A 262 19.71 -6.88 -4.35
N LYS A 263 18.68 -6.84 -3.50
CA LYS A 263 17.61 -7.85 -3.45
C LYS A 263 16.55 -7.71 -4.55
N GLY A 264 16.73 -6.78 -5.49
CA GLY A 264 15.90 -6.66 -6.69
C GLY A 264 14.79 -5.61 -6.62
N ALA A 265 14.74 -4.77 -5.57
CA ALA A 265 13.84 -3.62 -5.57
C ALA A 265 14.27 -2.59 -6.62
N ALA A 266 13.29 -1.99 -7.30
CA ALA A 266 13.56 -1.02 -8.37
C ALA A 266 12.63 0.20 -8.35
N MET A 267 11.95 0.42 -7.22
CA MET A 267 11.13 1.59 -6.95
C MET A 267 11.02 1.82 -5.44
N LEU A 268 10.65 3.03 -5.03
CA LEU A 268 10.38 3.37 -3.63
C LEU A 268 9.00 4.03 -3.51
N ASN A 269 8.21 3.60 -2.52
CA ASN A 269 6.91 4.15 -2.18
C ASN A 269 7.00 4.97 -0.89
N ILE A 270 6.41 6.18 -0.90
CA ILE A 270 6.33 7.09 0.26
C ILE A 270 4.87 7.49 0.48
N ILE A 271 4.49 7.69 1.74
CA ILE A 271 3.21 8.31 2.11
C ILE A 271 3.53 9.68 2.73
N PRO A 272 3.80 10.72 1.92
CA PRO A 272 4.52 11.90 2.41
C PRO A 272 3.65 12.83 3.26
N ASP A 273 2.37 13.02 2.94
CA ASP A 273 1.53 13.98 3.67
C ASP A 273 1.34 13.62 5.15
N ARG A 274 1.35 12.32 5.49
CA ARG A 274 1.19 11.86 6.88
C ARG A 274 2.32 12.33 7.81
N ASN A 275 3.44 12.75 7.23
CA ASN A 275 4.63 13.22 7.93
C ASN A 275 4.67 14.76 8.05
N CYS A 276 3.63 15.45 7.57
CA CYS A 276 3.43 16.88 7.76
C CYS A 276 2.45 17.10 8.92
N PHE A 277 2.91 17.76 9.98
CA PHE A 277 2.15 18.02 11.22
C PHE A 277 1.93 19.53 11.38
N PRO A 278 0.78 20.08 10.94
CA PRO A 278 0.50 21.53 11.03
C PRO A 278 0.66 22.10 12.45
N GLU A 279 0.28 21.31 13.45
CA GLU A 279 0.35 21.67 14.87
C GLU A 279 1.75 21.50 15.48
N ASP A 280 2.70 20.89 14.76
CA ASP A 280 4.08 20.68 15.23
C ASP A 280 5.09 20.97 14.11
N PRO A 281 5.42 22.25 13.88
CA PRO A 281 6.35 22.66 12.83
C PRO A 281 7.75 22.08 13.00
N ARG A 282 8.20 21.84 14.23
CA ARG A 282 9.53 21.24 14.49
C ARG A 282 9.56 19.78 14.09
N ARG A 283 8.52 19.02 14.43
CA ARG A 283 8.37 17.65 13.98
C ARG A 283 8.26 17.58 12.46
N THR A 284 7.47 18.45 11.84
CA THR A 284 7.37 18.58 10.38
C THR A 284 8.74 18.81 9.76
N ALA A 285 9.49 19.82 10.21
CA ALA A 285 10.81 20.12 9.67
C ALA A 285 11.77 18.93 9.74
N ARG A 286 11.73 18.16 10.83
CA ARG A 286 12.54 16.94 10.98
C ARG A 286 12.16 15.86 9.96
N HIS A 287 10.87 15.59 9.76
CA HIS A 287 10.44 14.55 8.81
C HIS A 287 10.67 14.98 7.37
N VAL A 288 10.49 16.28 7.06
CA VAL A 288 10.78 16.83 5.74
C VAL A 288 12.27 16.75 5.41
N ALA A 289 13.16 16.94 6.39
CA ALA A 289 14.60 16.77 6.16
C ALA A 289 14.97 15.32 5.79
N GLU A 290 14.38 14.31 6.44
CA GLU A 290 14.61 12.91 6.05
C GLU A 290 13.94 12.56 4.71
N LEU A 291 12.77 13.14 4.41
CA LEU A 291 12.13 13.03 3.11
C LEU A 291 13.01 13.61 1.99
N ASP A 292 13.61 14.78 2.20
CA ASP A 292 14.55 15.38 1.25
C ASP A 292 15.75 14.47 1.01
N ARG A 293 16.28 13.89 2.09
CA ARG A 293 17.44 13.01 2.06
C ARG A 293 17.17 11.71 1.30
N VAL A 294 16.03 11.04 1.54
CA VAL A 294 15.69 9.79 0.82
C VAL A 294 15.37 10.07 -0.65
N ILE A 295 14.72 11.18 -0.97
CA ILE A 295 14.44 11.58 -2.35
C ILE A 295 15.74 11.86 -3.10
N ALA A 296 16.67 12.61 -2.51
CA ALA A 296 17.97 12.88 -3.12
C ALA A 296 18.74 11.58 -3.40
N ALA A 297 18.80 10.66 -2.43
CA ALA A 297 19.49 9.38 -2.58
C ALA A 297 18.84 8.47 -3.67
N CYS A 298 17.52 8.54 -3.82
CA CYS A 298 16.81 7.88 -4.92
C CYS A 298 17.16 8.49 -6.28
N ILE A 299 17.19 9.82 -6.38
CA ILE A 299 17.55 10.54 -7.62
C ILE A 299 18.98 10.17 -8.06
N GLU A 300 19.93 10.14 -7.14
CA GLU A 300 21.33 9.74 -7.43
C GLU A 300 21.45 8.31 -7.97
N ARG A 301 20.48 7.44 -7.65
CA ARG A 301 20.44 6.03 -8.04
C ARG A 301 19.52 5.75 -9.24
N ASP A 302 18.93 6.79 -9.85
CA ASP A 302 17.85 6.65 -10.82
C ASP A 302 16.70 5.75 -10.29
N LEU A 303 16.41 5.77 -8.99
CA LEU A 303 15.37 4.96 -8.37
C LEU A 303 14.04 5.75 -8.39
N PRO A 304 13.02 5.30 -9.15
CA PRO A 304 11.74 6.01 -9.22
C PRO A 304 11.01 6.02 -7.87
N ILE A 305 10.24 7.08 -7.63
CA ILE A 305 9.48 7.27 -6.39
C ILE A 305 8.00 7.42 -6.70
N VAL A 306 7.16 6.62 -6.05
CA VAL A 306 5.70 6.78 -6.08
C VAL A 306 5.18 7.22 -4.73
N ILE A 307 4.06 7.93 -4.75
CA ILE A 307 3.40 8.42 -3.55
C ILE A 307 1.92 8.01 -3.55
N GLY A 308 1.35 8.00 -2.35
CA GLY A 308 -0.07 7.90 -2.16
C GLY A 308 -0.44 8.13 -0.71
N THR A 309 -1.70 7.92 -0.38
CA THR A 309 -2.23 8.24 0.96
C THR A 309 -2.58 7.00 1.79
N GLU A 310 -2.39 5.81 1.22
CA GLU A 310 -2.91 4.51 1.68
C GLU A 310 -4.45 4.46 1.63
N MET A 311 -5.15 5.53 2.00
CA MET A 311 -6.59 5.53 2.30
C MET A 311 -7.00 4.45 3.32
N ASN A 312 -6.05 3.92 4.11
CA ASN A 312 -6.33 2.83 5.04
C ASN A 312 -6.92 3.28 6.37
N ALA A 313 -7.25 4.56 6.56
CA ALA A 313 -7.89 5.06 7.76
C ALA A 313 -8.97 6.11 7.45
N PRO A 314 -10.06 6.15 8.22
CA PRO A 314 -11.05 7.22 8.07
C PRO A 314 -10.41 8.60 8.22
N GLY A 315 -10.77 9.53 7.33
CA GLY A 315 -10.31 10.92 7.37
C GLY A 315 -8.97 11.22 6.69
N LEU A 316 -8.28 10.22 6.12
CA LEU A 316 -7.09 10.46 5.30
C LEU A 316 -7.43 11.13 3.98
N LYS A 317 -6.60 12.06 3.51
CA LYS A 317 -6.84 12.73 2.21
C LYS A 317 -6.91 11.71 1.06
N HIS A 318 -7.64 12.08 0.00
CA HIS A 318 -7.71 11.25 -1.21
C HIS A 318 -6.42 11.32 -2.05
N VAL A 319 -5.67 12.42 -1.96
CA VAL A 319 -4.37 12.61 -2.63
C VAL A 319 -3.47 13.40 -1.69
N ASP A 320 -2.15 13.24 -1.84
CA ASP A 320 -1.17 14.10 -1.18
C ASP A 320 -1.31 15.55 -1.67
N ASP A 321 -1.11 16.50 -0.75
CA ASP A 321 -1.16 17.93 -1.05
C ASP A 321 0.17 18.43 -1.61
N LEU A 322 0.36 18.21 -2.91
CA LEU A 322 1.53 18.72 -3.66
C LEU A 322 1.59 20.25 -3.76
N GLY A 323 0.57 20.96 -3.28
CA GLY A 323 0.57 22.42 -3.18
C GLY A 323 1.31 22.94 -1.94
N ASN A 324 1.49 22.11 -0.91
CA ASN A 324 2.14 22.53 0.32
C ASN A 324 3.66 22.71 0.12
N GLU A 325 4.28 23.55 0.97
CA GLU A 325 5.69 23.92 0.82
C GLU A 325 6.65 22.72 0.90
N ALA A 326 6.33 21.73 1.74
CA ALA A 326 7.17 20.56 1.95
C ALA A 326 7.26 19.66 0.71
N LEU A 327 6.13 19.45 0.03
CA LEU A 327 6.05 18.51 -1.10
C LEU A 327 6.22 19.17 -2.46
N ARG A 328 5.87 20.45 -2.59
CA ARG A 328 5.86 21.17 -3.88
C ARG A 328 7.20 21.07 -4.62
N LYS A 329 8.32 21.14 -3.91
CA LYS A 329 9.68 21.03 -4.49
C LYS A 329 10.00 19.65 -5.10
N HIS A 330 9.24 18.62 -4.76
CA HIS A 330 9.43 17.24 -5.23
C HIS A 330 8.35 16.80 -6.23
N THR A 331 7.45 17.71 -6.63
CA THR A 331 6.30 17.41 -7.51
C THR A 331 6.73 16.68 -8.79
N ASP A 332 7.78 17.13 -9.45
CA ASP A 332 8.23 16.54 -10.71
C ASP A 332 8.75 15.11 -10.51
N THR A 333 9.43 14.83 -9.40
CA THR A 333 9.88 13.48 -9.03
C THR A 333 8.68 12.55 -8.86
N PHE A 334 7.65 12.98 -8.13
CA PHE A 334 6.45 12.18 -7.88
C PHE A 334 5.61 11.94 -9.15
N VAL A 335 5.40 12.99 -9.96
CA VAL A 335 4.72 12.88 -11.25
C VAL A 335 5.48 11.94 -12.19
N THR A 336 6.81 12.03 -12.22
CA THR A 336 7.65 11.16 -13.04
C THR A 336 7.51 9.70 -12.60
N GLY A 337 7.54 9.41 -11.31
CA GLY A 337 7.36 8.05 -10.81
C GLY A 337 5.98 7.47 -11.12
N ALA A 338 4.91 8.27 -10.97
CA ALA A 338 3.55 7.85 -11.36
C ALA A 338 3.46 7.52 -12.86
N ARG A 339 4.11 8.32 -13.72
CA ARG A 339 4.20 8.05 -15.18
C ARG A 339 5.00 6.79 -15.49
N ILE A 340 6.15 6.60 -14.85
CA ILE A 340 6.97 5.38 -15.02
C ILE A 340 6.14 4.15 -14.68
N LEU A 341 5.45 4.16 -13.54
CA LEU A 341 4.66 3.03 -13.09
C LEU A 341 3.46 2.78 -14.02
N SER A 342 2.74 3.83 -14.44
CA SER A 342 1.65 3.71 -15.41
C SER A 342 2.12 3.16 -16.77
N GLY A 343 3.25 3.65 -17.27
CA GLY A 343 3.88 3.17 -18.50
C GLY A 343 4.34 1.71 -18.36
N HIS A 344 4.84 1.32 -17.19
CA HIS A 344 5.16 -0.07 -16.88
C HIS A 344 3.91 -0.95 -16.98
N THR A 345 2.80 -0.58 -16.34
CA THR A 345 1.55 -1.36 -16.31
C THR A 345 1.04 -1.64 -17.73
N LEU A 346 0.99 -0.62 -18.59
CA LEU A 346 0.54 -0.80 -19.98
C LEU A 346 1.47 -1.74 -20.77
N PHE A 347 2.78 -1.59 -20.61
CA PHE A 347 3.76 -2.41 -21.36
C PHE A 347 4.00 -3.80 -20.74
N ALA A 348 3.59 -4.03 -19.48
CA ALA A 348 3.61 -5.34 -18.85
C ALA A 348 2.75 -6.35 -19.63
N LYS A 349 1.60 -5.90 -20.17
CA LYS A 349 0.72 -6.67 -21.06
C LYS A 349 1.42 -7.24 -22.30
N LEU A 350 2.55 -6.66 -22.72
CA LEU A 350 3.35 -7.10 -23.86
C LEU A 350 4.56 -7.95 -23.42
N ASN A 351 4.68 -8.31 -22.14
CA ASN A 351 5.89 -8.82 -21.50
C ASN A 351 7.09 -7.86 -21.62
N ARG A 352 6.81 -6.56 -21.63
CA ARG A 352 7.79 -5.48 -21.78
C ARG A 352 7.74 -4.51 -20.61
N GLY A 353 7.39 -4.99 -19.42
CA GLY A 353 7.42 -4.22 -18.18
C GLY A 353 8.84 -3.77 -17.78
N TYR A 354 8.94 -2.86 -16.81
CA TYR A 354 10.17 -2.16 -16.44
C TYR A 354 11.37 -3.07 -16.11
N LEU A 355 11.11 -4.25 -15.52
CA LEU A 355 12.13 -5.25 -15.18
C LEU A 355 12.18 -6.46 -16.13
N SER A 356 11.39 -6.43 -17.21
CA SER A 356 11.35 -7.53 -18.19
C SER A 356 12.70 -7.74 -18.87
N GLU A 357 12.90 -8.95 -19.40
CA GLU A 357 14.06 -9.28 -20.24
C GLU A 357 14.17 -8.35 -21.46
N TRP A 358 13.03 -7.97 -22.03
CA TRP A 358 12.99 -6.98 -23.12
C TRP A 358 13.57 -5.64 -22.67
N ALA A 359 13.11 -5.11 -21.53
CA ALA A 359 13.56 -3.82 -21.03
C ALA A 359 15.05 -3.83 -20.64
N ARG A 360 15.53 -4.93 -20.04
CA ARG A 360 16.95 -5.10 -19.71
C ARG A 360 17.85 -5.12 -20.94
N ARG A 361 17.38 -5.72 -22.05
CA ARG A 361 18.12 -5.79 -23.31
C ARG A 361 18.10 -4.46 -24.06
N GLU A 362 16.92 -3.86 -24.24
CA GLU A 362 16.75 -2.66 -25.07
C GLU A 362 17.13 -1.37 -24.32
N LEU A 363 16.97 -1.36 -22.99
CA LEU A 363 17.16 -0.21 -22.12
C LEU A 363 17.95 -0.62 -20.85
N PRO A 364 19.22 -1.07 -21.00
CA PRO A 364 20.00 -1.61 -19.88
C PRO A 364 20.28 -0.57 -18.79
N ASP A 365 20.53 0.68 -19.20
CA ASP A 365 20.76 1.82 -18.33
C ASP A 365 19.47 2.27 -17.63
N ARG A 366 19.50 2.36 -16.28
CA ARG A 366 18.31 2.66 -15.47
C ARG A 366 17.77 4.07 -15.76
N GLY A 367 18.62 5.07 -15.85
CA GLY A 367 18.21 6.45 -16.17
C GLY A 367 17.51 6.55 -17.53
N LYS A 368 18.09 5.95 -18.59
CA LYS A 368 17.44 5.87 -19.92
C LYS A 368 16.13 5.10 -19.88
N ARG A 369 16.08 4.03 -19.09
CA ARG A 369 14.85 3.25 -18.89
C ARG A 369 13.77 4.09 -18.21
N ASN A 370 14.11 4.86 -17.17
CA ASN A 370 13.19 5.79 -16.52
C ASN A 370 12.62 6.81 -17.51
N VAL A 371 13.47 7.42 -18.32
CA VAL A 371 13.03 8.38 -19.37
C VAL A 371 12.05 7.72 -20.34
N PHE A 372 12.32 6.49 -20.75
CA PHE A 372 11.44 5.74 -21.66
C PHE A 372 10.07 5.45 -21.03
N TYR A 373 10.02 4.88 -19.82
CA TYR A 373 8.73 4.57 -19.17
C TYR A 373 7.98 5.81 -18.69
N ALA A 374 8.68 6.87 -18.28
CA ALA A 374 8.05 8.16 -17.99
C ALA A 374 7.37 8.73 -19.25
N ARG A 375 8.02 8.62 -20.42
CA ARG A 375 7.45 9.03 -21.70
C ARG A 375 6.24 8.18 -22.09
N LEU A 376 6.25 6.87 -21.80
CA LEU A 376 5.08 6.02 -21.97
C LEU A 376 3.89 6.52 -21.14
N GLY A 377 4.06 6.73 -19.83
CA GLY A 377 2.98 7.23 -18.97
C GLY A 377 2.58 8.68 -19.24
N GLU A 378 3.42 9.46 -19.91
CA GLU A 378 3.07 10.81 -20.37
C GLU A 378 2.25 10.81 -21.66
N CYS A 379 2.53 9.89 -22.59
CA CYS A 379 1.88 9.87 -23.91
C CYS A 379 0.67 8.94 -23.97
N LEU A 380 0.67 7.86 -23.20
CA LEU A 380 -0.30 6.79 -23.32
C LEU A 380 -1.31 6.85 -22.17
N THR A 381 -2.56 6.67 -22.57
CA THR A 381 -3.66 6.20 -21.74
C THR A 381 -4.00 4.77 -22.17
N PRO A 382 -4.82 4.01 -21.42
CA PRO A 382 -5.31 2.71 -21.89
C PRO A 382 -5.86 2.73 -23.32
N ALA A 383 -6.73 3.68 -23.68
CA ALA A 383 -7.31 3.78 -25.02
C ALA A 383 -6.28 4.09 -26.10
N ARG A 384 -5.31 4.96 -25.82
CA ARG A 384 -4.21 5.25 -26.76
C ARG A 384 -3.30 4.03 -26.96
N PHE A 385 -3.03 3.28 -25.89
CA PHE A 385 -2.25 2.04 -25.97
C PHE A 385 -2.91 1.01 -26.88
N GLU A 386 -4.22 0.80 -26.73
CA GLU A 386 -5.00 -0.14 -27.57
C GLU A 386 -5.18 0.35 -29.02
N SER A 387 -5.07 1.66 -29.28
CA SER A 387 -5.15 2.20 -30.66
C SER A 387 -3.96 1.81 -31.55
N VAL A 388 -2.83 1.40 -30.95
CA VAL A 388 -1.64 0.99 -31.68
C VAL A 388 -1.79 -0.48 -32.10
N ARG A 389 -2.03 -0.69 -33.40
CA ARG A 389 -2.28 -2.02 -33.96
C ARG A 389 -1.16 -3.03 -33.67
N GLU A 390 0.09 -2.60 -33.71
CA GLU A 390 1.26 -3.45 -33.43
C GLU A 390 2.41 -2.62 -32.86
N TRP A 391 2.89 -3.01 -31.68
CA TRP A 391 4.00 -2.36 -31.01
C TRP A 391 5.36 -2.88 -31.54
N PRO A 392 6.24 -2.01 -32.08
CA PRO A 392 7.54 -2.41 -32.60
C PRO A 392 8.39 -3.14 -31.55
N ALA A 393 9.18 -4.12 -31.96
CA ALA A 393 10.04 -4.88 -31.05
C ALA A 393 11.22 -4.09 -30.49
N GLU A 394 11.71 -3.06 -31.18
CA GLU A 394 12.86 -2.25 -30.76
C GLU A 394 12.41 -1.00 -29.99
N ALA A 395 13.03 -0.72 -28.84
CA ALA A 395 12.66 0.44 -28.03
C ALA A 395 12.80 1.78 -28.79
N GLY A 396 13.78 1.90 -29.68
CA GLY A 396 13.96 3.09 -30.52
C GLY A 396 12.78 3.34 -31.47
N LYS A 397 12.18 2.29 -32.01
CA LYS A 397 10.99 2.41 -32.87
C LYS A 397 9.74 2.73 -32.06
N VAL A 398 9.62 2.17 -30.86
CA VAL A 398 8.56 2.57 -29.91
C VAL A 398 8.69 4.07 -29.60
N LYS A 399 9.90 4.54 -29.30
CA LYS A 399 10.15 5.98 -29.05
C LYS A 399 9.70 6.86 -30.21
N ASN A 400 9.98 6.48 -31.46
CA ASN A 400 9.52 7.24 -32.63
C ASN A 400 8.00 7.36 -32.71
N ILE A 401 7.25 6.34 -32.26
CA ILE A 401 5.78 6.43 -32.16
C ILE A 401 5.39 7.46 -31.09
N LEU A 402 6.01 7.41 -29.90
CA LEU A 402 5.72 8.32 -28.78
C LEU A 402 6.09 9.78 -29.09
N ASP A 403 7.13 10.01 -29.89
CA ASP A 403 7.54 11.36 -30.31
C ASP A 403 6.48 12.02 -31.22
N GLY A 404 5.63 11.22 -31.87
CA GLY A 404 4.48 11.70 -32.65
C GLY A 404 3.18 11.87 -31.86
N ILE A 405 3.17 11.57 -30.55
CA ILE A 405 1.98 11.66 -29.69
C ILE A 405 2.11 12.88 -28.79
N GLU A 406 1.08 13.74 -28.80
CA GLU A 406 0.99 14.85 -27.85
C GLU A 406 0.84 14.33 -26.41
N PRO A 407 1.63 14.84 -25.45
CA PRO A 407 1.50 14.52 -24.03
C PRO A 407 0.08 14.68 -23.49
N ILE A 408 -0.27 13.85 -22.52
CA ILE A 408 -1.47 14.02 -21.71
C ILE A 408 -1.26 15.25 -20.81
N ALA A 409 -2.26 16.12 -20.76
CA ALA A 409 -2.24 17.38 -20.02
C ALA A 409 -2.25 17.21 -18.50
#